data_AF-A0A3S1I158-F1
#
_entry.id   AF-A0A3S1I158-F1
#
_cell.length_a   1.000
_cell.length_b   1.000
_cell.length_c   1.000
_cell.angle_alpha   90.00
_cell.angle_beta   90.00
_cell.angle_gamma   90.00
#
_symmetry.space_group_name_H-M   'P 1'
#
loop_
_entity.id
_entity.type
_entity.pdbx_description
1 polymer ?
#
loop_
_entity_poly.entity_id
_entity_poly.type
_entity_poly.pdbx_seq_one_letter_code
_entity_poly.pdbx_strand_id
1 'polypeptide(L)'
;MKAEYVELVLFEQSFANINRPFADRVADVAEKTDGSVLFDIRVEDDTRIQRMAAIGYGANGTVAIMMNKQGQLSTTPVNGNDDILVAELTAWCSLPMAKQVCVSYHGAAARLLANLL
;
A
#
# COMPACT_ATOMS: atom_id res chain seq x y z
N MET A 1 -15.87 6.51 -16.78
CA MET A 1 -15.20 7.66 -16.15
C MET A 1 -13.78 7.22 -15.84
N LYS A 2 -12.78 7.91 -16.39
CA LYS A 2 -11.38 7.64 -16.08
C LYS A 2 -11.09 8.19 -14.69
N ALA A 3 -10.78 7.29 -13.75
CA ALA A 3 -10.34 7.62 -12.39
C ALA A 3 -8.93 8.22 -12.39
N GLU A 4 -8.66 9.18 -13.27
CA GLU A 4 -7.29 9.65 -13.52
C GLU A 4 -6.95 10.95 -12.77
N TYR A 5 -7.90 11.72 -12.20
CA TYR A 5 -7.54 13.04 -11.67
C TYR A 5 -8.33 13.61 -10.47
N VAL A 6 -9.40 12.98 -9.99
CA VAL A 6 -10.31 13.67 -9.04
C VAL A 6 -9.87 13.60 -7.57
N GLU A 7 -8.96 12.70 -7.18
CA GLU A 7 -8.72 12.43 -5.75
C GLU A 7 -7.34 12.78 -5.18
N LEU A 8 -6.35 13.21 -5.98
CA LEU A 8 -4.99 13.46 -5.46
C LEU A 8 -4.94 14.58 -4.38
N VAL A 9 -5.77 15.62 -4.52
CA VAL A 9 -5.78 16.77 -3.60
C VAL A 9 -6.48 16.44 -2.27
N LEU A 10 -7.54 15.61 -2.29
CA LEU A 10 -8.19 15.11 -1.08
C LEU A 10 -7.32 14.04 -0.38
N PHE A 11 -6.57 13.26 -1.16
CA PHE A 11 -5.56 12.31 -0.69
C PHE A 11 -4.49 13.00 0.16
N GLU A 12 -3.88 14.07 -0.36
CA GLU A 12 -2.83 14.81 0.35
C GLU A 12 -3.33 15.50 1.63
N GLN A 13 -4.57 15.99 1.65
CA GLN A 13 -5.17 16.60 2.85
C GLN A 13 -5.47 15.58 3.95
N SER A 14 -5.84 14.34 3.60
CA SER A 14 -6.00 13.25 4.57
C SER A 14 -4.68 12.86 5.26
N PHE A 15 -3.55 13.17 4.61
CA PHE A 15 -2.21 12.82 5.05
C PHE A 15 -1.53 13.89 5.91
N ALA A 16 -2.13 15.09 6.04
CA ALA A 16 -1.57 16.19 6.83
C ALA A 16 -1.49 15.88 8.33
N ASN A 17 -2.29 14.93 8.84
CA ASN A 17 -2.24 14.53 10.24
C ASN A 17 -1.22 13.40 10.46
N ILE A 18 0.06 13.76 10.42
CA ILE A 18 1.22 12.87 10.66
C ILE A 18 1.18 12.15 12.02
N ASN A 19 0.32 12.57 12.95
CA ASN A 19 0.16 11.95 14.26
C ASN A 19 -0.67 10.65 14.24
N ARG A 20 -1.33 10.33 13.11
CA ARG A 20 -2.14 9.12 13.00
C ARG A 20 -1.32 7.93 12.48
N PRO A 21 -1.53 6.70 13.00
CA PRO A 21 -0.93 5.50 12.46
C PRO A 21 -1.16 5.35 10.95
N PHE A 22 -0.16 4.80 10.25
CA PHE A 22 -0.21 4.54 8.81
C PHE A 22 -1.42 3.70 8.40
N ALA A 23 -1.69 2.61 9.14
CA ALA A 23 -2.81 1.72 8.88
C ALA A 23 -4.14 2.48 8.83
N ASP A 24 -4.39 3.35 9.81
CA ASP A 24 -5.62 4.13 9.86
C ASP A 24 -5.72 5.13 8.71
N ARG A 25 -4.60 5.72 8.28
CA ARG A 25 -4.56 6.64 7.14
C ARG A 25 -4.92 5.90 5.85
N VAL A 26 -4.39 4.70 5.66
CA VAL A 26 -4.68 3.83 4.51
C VAL A 26 -6.14 3.36 4.53
N ALA A 27 -6.65 2.96 5.70
CA ALA A 27 -8.04 2.55 5.88
C ALA A 27 -9.02 3.69 5.58
N ASP A 28 -8.75 4.90 6.09
CA ASP A 28 -9.54 6.09 5.81
C ASP A 28 -9.61 6.41 4.31
N VAL A 29 -8.48 6.26 3.63
CA VAL A 29 -8.42 6.46 2.18
C VAL A 29 -9.28 5.41 1.50
N ALA A 30 -9.08 4.12 1.80
CA ALA A 30 -9.86 3.05 1.19
C ALA A 30 -11.36 3.23 1.39
N GLU A 31 -11.79 3.63 2.59
CA GLU A 31 -13.21 3.93 2.88
C GLU A 31 -13.73 5.11 2.05
N LYS A 32 -12.96 6.19 1.92
CA LYS A 32 -13.39 7.40 1.19
C LYS A 32 -13.42 7.21 -0.31
N THR A 33 -12.64 6.28 -0.85
CA THR A 33 -12.47 6.05 -2.28
C THR A 33 -13.21 4.81 -2.78
N ASP A 34 -14.08 4.22 -1.95
CA ASP A 34 -14.75 2.93 -2.23
C ASP A 34 -13.76 1.79 -2.59
N GLY A 35 -12.55 1.84 -2.02
CA GLY A 35 -11.49 0.86 -2.18
C GLY A 35 -11.46 -0.16 -1.05
N SER A 36 -10.57 -1.15 -1.16
CA SER A 36 -10.30 -2.13 -0.12
C SER A 36 -8.81 -2.29 0.11
N VAL A 37 -8.38 -2.23 1.37
CA VAL A 37 -6.98 -2.47 1.74
C VAL A 37 -6.63 -3.93 1.47
N LEU A 38 -5.67 -4.15 0.58
CA LEU A 38 -5.20 -5.49 0.19
C LEU A 38 -4.10 -5.98 1.13
N PHE A 39 -3.16 -5.11 1.47
CA PHE A 39 -2.10 -5.39 2.44
C PHE A 39 -1.59 -4.10 3.09
N ASP A 40 -0.98 -4.22 4.28
CA ASP A 40 -0.17 -3.21 4.97
C ASP A 40 1.04 -3.93 5.59
N ILE A 41 2.24 -3.58 5.13
CA ILE A 41 3.49 -4.21 5.53
C ILE A 41 4.56 -3.18 5.90
N ARG A 42 5.51 -3.63 6.72
CA ARG A 42 6.75 -2.90 6.97
C ARG A 42 7.76 -3.19 5.87
N VAL A 43 8.54 -2.18 5.52
CA VAL A 43 9.68 -2.29 4.62
C VAL A 43 10.93 -2.13 5.46
N GLU A 44 11.62 -3.23 5.72
CA GLU A 44 12.77 -3.24 6.63
C GLU A 44 14.09 -2.91 5.91
N ASP A 45 14.24 -3.34 4.65
CA ASP A 45 15.50 -3.25 3.90
C ASP A 45 15.64 -2.00 3.00
N ASP A 46 14.73 -1.02 3.10
CA ASP A 46 14.80 0.23 2.33
C ASP A 46 15.26 1.43 3.17
N THR A 47 16.08 2.29 2.57
CA THR A 47 16.64 3.45 3.25
C THR A 47 15.67 4.62 3.33
N ARG A 48 14.68 4.68 2.43
CA ARG A 48 13.74 5.79 2.23
C ARG A 48 12.34 5.44 2.73
N ILE A 49 11.86 4.25 2.40
CA ILE A 49 10.50 3.77 2.69
C ILE A 49 10.52 2.87 3.93
N GLN A 50 9.56 3.07 4.83
CA GLN A 50 9.40 2.29 6.05
C GLN A 50 8.12 1.42 6.06
N ARG A 51 7.11 1.80 5.27
CA ARG A 51 5.88 1.03 5.11
C ARG A 51 5.34 1.13 3.70
N MET A 52 4.61 0.08 3.32
CA MET A 52 3.91 0.01 2.05
C MET A 52 2.56 -0.68 2.25
N ALA A 53 1.55 -0.17 1.59
CA ALA A 53 0.21 -0.77 1.52
C ALA A 53 -0.30 -0.73 0.08
N ALA A 54 -1.35 -1.49 -0.18
CA ALA A 54 -2.09 -1.40 -1.44
C ALA A 54 -3.59 -1.32 -1.19
N ILE A 55 -4.27 -0.53 -2.02
CA ILE A 55 -5.74 -0.44 -2.08
C ILE A 55 -6.18 -0.94 -3.44
N GLY A 56 -7.07 -1.92 -3.46
CA GLY A 56 -7.70 -2.46 -4.65
C GLY A 56 -9.06 -1.83 -4.90
N TYR A 57 -9.36 -1.58 -6.18
CA TYR A 57 -10.61 -0.98 -6.65
C TYR A 57 -11.36 -1.90 -7.62
N GLY A 58 -11.22 -3.22 -7.44
CA GLY A 58 -11.78 -4.23 -8.33
C GLY A 58 -11.26 -4.07 -9.76
N ALA A 59 -12.17 -3.90 -10.73
CA ALA A 59 -11.82 -3.72 -12.14
C ALA A 59 -11.07 -2.41 -12.45
N ASN A 60 -11.03 -1.46 -11.52
CA ASN A 60 -10.35 -0.17 -11.69
C ASN A 60 -8.85 -0.22 -11.33
N GLY A 61 -8.34 -1.39 -10.90
CA GLY A 61 -6.93 -1.61 -10.62
C GLY A 61 -6.56 -1.42 -9.15
N THR A 62 -5.25 -1.29 -8.91
CA THR A 62 -4.66 -1.24 -7.57
C THR A 62 -3.75 -0.02 -7.45
N VAL A 63 -3.77 0.64 -6.29
CA VAL A 63 -2.86 1.75 -5.97
C VAL A 63 -2.00 1.37 -4.77
N ALA A 64 -0.69 1.50 -4.90
CA ALA A 64 0.26 1.35 -3.80
C ALA A 64 0.44 2.69 -3.07
N ILE A 65 0.53 2.61 -1.74
CA ILE A 65 0.79 3.73 -0.85
C ILE A 65 2.08 3.42 -0.10
N MET A 66 3.07 4.31 -0.18
CA MET A 66 4.36 4.16 0.47
C MET A 66 4.52 5.26 1.51
N MET A 67 5.10 4.90 2.66
CA MET A 67 5.45 5.86 3.71
C MET A 67 6.95 5.96 3.84
N ASN A 68 7.49 7.17 3.71
CA ASN A 68 8.90 7.41 3.99
C ASN A 68 9.19 7.49 5.50
N LYS A 69 10.46 7.46 5.88
CA LYS A 69 10.90 7.52 7.29
C LYS A 69 10.51 8.82 8.02
N GLN A 70 10.15 9.87 7.27
CA GLN A 70 9.63 11.13 7.81
C GLN A 70 8.10 11.12 7.98
N GLY A 71 7.43 10.00 7.70
CA GLY A 71 5.98 9.86 7.82
C GLY A 71 5.17 10.46 6.65
N GLN A 72 5.86 10.95 5.62
CA GLN A 72 5.24 11.44 4.40
C GLN A 72 4.80 10.26 3.53
N LEU A 73 3.68 10.45 2.83
CA LEU A 73 3.10 9.42 1.98
C LEU A 73 3.25 9.78 0.51
N SER A 74 3.48 8.75 -0.29
CA SER A 74 3.44 8.81 -1.75
C SER A 74 2.54 7.69 -2.26
N THR A 75 1.99 7.90 -3.45
CA THR A 75 1.04 6.97 -4.07
C THR A 75 1.46 6.70 -5.51
N THR A 76 1.41 5.44 -5.90
CA THR A 76 1.77 5.01 -7.26
C THR A 76 0.78 3.95 -7.73
N PRO A 77 0.18 4.07 -8.94
CA PRO A 77 -0.64 3.00 -9.50
C PRO A 77 0.20 1.75 -9.73
N VAL A 78 -0.34 0.59 -9.37
CA VAL A 78 0.33 -0.70 -9.59
C VAL A 78 0.07 -1.15 -11.02
N ASN A 79 1.14 -1.56 -11.72
CA ASN A 79 1.02 -2.12 -13.06
C ASN A 79 0.48 -3.56 -12.98
N GLY A 80 -0.30 -4.01 -13.96
CA GLY A 80 -0.83 -5.37 -13.99
C GLY A 80 0.24 -6.47 -13.96
N ASN A 81 1.47 -6.17 -14.40
CA ASN A 81 2.61 -7.09 -14.26
C ASN A 81 3.00 -7.38 -12.80
N ASP A 82 2.63 -6.48 -11.88
CA ASP A 82 2.94 -6.55 -10.45
C ASP A 82 1.77 -7.12 -9.62
N ASP A 83 0.64 -7.45 -10.27
CA ASP A 83 -0.54 -8.04 -9.61
C ASP A 83 -0.20 -9.33 -8.87
N ILE A 84 0.75 -10.12 -9.39
CA ILE A 84 1.23 -11.34 -8.75
C ILE A 84 1.89 -11.02 -7.40
N LEU A 85 2.70 -9.96 -7.33
CA LEU A 85 3.36 -9.53 -6.10
C LEU A 85 2.35 -8.97 -5.10
N VAL A 86 1.37 -8.19 -5.58
CA VAL A 86 0.26 -7.72 -4.74
C VAL A 86 -0.53 -8.90 -4.17
N ALA A 87 -0.86 -9.89 -4.99
CA ALA A 87 -1.61 -11.08 -4.56
C ALA A 87 -0.82 -11.90 -3.53
N GLU A 88 0.49 -12.07 -3.71
CA GLU A 88 1.37 -12.75 -2.76
C GLU A 88 1.39 -12.04 -1.39
N LEU A 89 1.56 -10.73 -1.39
CA LEU A 89 1.54 -9.92 -0.17
C LEU A 89 0.16 -9.93 0.51
N THR A 90 -0.92 -9.86 -0.27
CA THR A 90 -2.31 -9.94 0.21
C THR A 90 -2.59 -11.28 0.87
N ALA A 91 -2.16 -12.37 0.22
CA ALA A 91 -2.30 -13.72 0.76
C ALA A 91 -1.53 -13.87 2.07
N TRP A 92 -0.31 -13.33 2.13
CA TRP A 92 0.48 -13.32 3.37
C TRP A 92 -0.18 -12.53 4.50
N CYS A 93 -0.69 -11.31 4.22
CA CYS A 93 -1.42 -10.51 5.21
C CYS A 93 -2.70 -11.18 5.72
N SER A 94 -3.30 -12.07 4.93
CA SER A 94 -4.49 -12.84 5.31
C SER A 94 -4.18 -14.09 6.14
N LEU A 95 -2.90 -14.46 6.30
CA LEU A 95 -2.50 -15.60 7.13
C LEU A 95 -2.71 -15.30 8.62
N PRO A 96 -3.03 -16.32 9.44
CA PRO A 96 -2.95 -16.19 10.90
C PRO A 96 -1.54 -15.75 11.34
N MET A 97 -1.45 -14.95 12.40
CA MET A 97 -0.17 -14.42 12.90
C MET A 97 0.91 -15.49 13.08
N ALA A 98 0.56 -16.66 13.60
CA ALA A 98 1.50 -17.77 13.78
C ALA A 98 2.17 -18.24 12.48
N LYS A 99 1.49 -18.10 11.33
CA LYS A 99 2.04 -18.43 10.02
C LYS A 99 2.82 -17.26 9.40
N GLN A 100 2.41 -16.02 9.65
CA GLN A 100 3.13 -14.83 9.15
C GLN A 100 4.58 -14.78 9.64
N VAL A 101 4.85 -15.25 10.86
CA VAL A 101 6.22 -15.30 11.40
C VAL A 101 7.09 -16.35 10.69
N CYS A 102 6.49 -17.40 10.14
CA CYS A 102 7.21 -18.51 9.50
C CYS A 102 7.41 -18.32 7.99
N VAL A 103 6.65 -17.43 7.35
CA VAL A 103 6.70 -17.19 5.90
C VAL A 103 7.22 -15.78 5.67
N SER A 104 8.34 -15.65 4.98
CA SER A 104 8.89 -14.32 4.66
C SER A 104 8.16 -13.69 3.48
N TYR A 105 7.75 -12.43 3.63
CA TYR A 105 7.17 -11.61 2.56
C TYR A 105 8.19 -10.61 1.94
N HIS A 106 9.40 -10.54 2.52
CA HIS A 106 10.41 -9.50 2.19
C HIS A 106 10.79 -9.50 0.70
N GLY A 107 10.91 -10.68 0.09
CA GLY A 107 11.26 -10.78 -1.34
C GLY A 107 10.20 -10.18 -2.27
N ALA A 108 8.92 -10.46 -2.02
CA ALA A 108 7.82 -9.89 -2.78
C ALA A 108 7.70 -8.38 -2.54
N ALA A 109 7.84 -7.94 -1.28
CA ALA A 109 7.82 -6.53 -0.91
C ALA A 109 8.94 -5.73 -1.57
N ALA A 110 10.17 -6.24 -1.54
CA ALA A 110 11.32 -5.56 -2.15
C ALA A 110 11.18 -5.44 -3.67
N ARG A 111 10.70 -6.50 -4.35
CA ARG A 111 10.46 -6.48 -5.80
C ARG A 111 9.35 -5.52 -6.18
N LEU A 112 8.24 -5.53 -5.43
CA LEU A 112 7.14 -4.61 -5.69
C LEU A 112 7.60 -3.16 -5.49
N LEU A 113 8.29 -2.89 -4.38
CA LEU A 113 8.81 -1.56 -4.10
C LEU A 113 9.78 -1.07 -5.19
N ALA A 114 10.68 -1.93 -5.67
CA ALA A 114 11.61 -1.60 -6.74
C ALA A 114 10.91 -1.24 -8.06
N ASN A 115 9.74 -1.82 -8.34
CA ASN A 115 8.96 -1.54 -9.54
C ASN A 115 8.12 -0.25 -9.42
N LEU A 116 7.91 0.26 -8.21
CA LEU A 116 7.11 1.45 -7.91
C LEU A 116 7.94 2.74 -7.79
N LEU A 117 9.28 2.63 -7.79
CA LEU A 117 10.25 3.72 -7.64
C LEU A 117 10.92 4.09 -8.96
#